data_AF-A0A2N3XW10-F1
#
_entry.id   AF-A0A2N3XW10-F1
#
_cell.length_a   1.000
_cell.length_b   1.000
_cell.length_c   1.000
_cell.angle_alpha   90.00
_cell.angle_beta   90.00
_cell.angle_gamma   90.00
#
_symmetry.space_group_name_H-M   'P 1'
#
loop_
_entity.id
_entity.type
_entity.pdbx_description
1 polymer ?
#
loop_
_entity_poly.entity_id
_entity_poly.type
_entity_poly.pdbx_seq_one_letter_code
_entity_poly.pdbx_strand_id
1 'polypeptide(L)'
;MSMVDSRFANPHTHRVFWMPVPDQQVPAVDEVAEGPRVRAGTRHAFWGRRWDGQEAECHTVCRKQVNLDEASPLDWTLMPECGDCRAGILQARGEVRP
;
A
#
# COMPACT_ATOMS: atom_id res chain seq x y z
N MET A 1 -6.52 -33.66 -19.00
CA MET A 1 -5.29 -32.84 -18.99
C MET A 1 -5.67 -31.50 -18.36
N SER A 2 -5.33 -31.30 -17.08
CA SER A 2 -5.68 -30.07 -16.35
C SER A 2 -4.84 -28.91 -16.86
N MET A 3 -5.50 -27.88 -17.39
CA MET A 3 -4.89 -26.57 -17.56
C MET A 3 -4.69 -25.99 -16.16
N VAL A 4 -3.46 -26.07 -15.67
CA VAL A 4 -3.03 -25.26 -14.54
C VAL A 4 -3.25 -23.81 -14.98
N ASP A 5 -4.07 -23.07 -14.25
CA ASP A 5 -4.40 -21.68 -14.55
C ASP A 5 -3.11 -20.86 -14.42
N SER A 6 -2.40 -20.66 -15.55
CA SER A 6 -1.10 -19.99 -15.65
C SER A 6 -1.14 -18.50 -15.31
N ARG A 7 -2.21 -18.01 -14.69
CA ARG A 7 -2.33 -16.61 -14.24
C ARG A 7 -1.64 -16.34 -12.91
N PHE A 8 -1.17 -17.37 -12.20
CA PHE A 8 -0.47 -17.22 -10.91
C PHE A 8 1.04 -17.50 -10.96
N ALA A 9 1.61 -17.83 -12.12
CA ALA A 9 3.04 -18.11 -12.26
C ALA A 9 3.79 -16.96 -12.95
N ASN A 10 3.89 -15.80 -12.29
CA ASN A 10 4.81 -14.78 -12.73
C ASN A 10 5.79 -14.44 -11.59
N PRO A 11 7.07 -14.85 -11.63
CA PRO A 11 8.04 -14.59 -10.54
C PRO A 11 8.37 -13.09 -10.32
N HIS A 12 7.83 -12.18 -11.14
CA HIS A 12 7.79 -10.74 -10.83
C HIS A 12 6.74 -10.37 -9.76
N THR A 13 5.87 -11.31 -9.33
CA THR A 13 4.72 -11.11 -8.43
C THR A 13 5.06 -10.99 -6.94
N HIS A 14 6.32 -11.13 -6.51
CA HIS A 14 6.69 -11.05 -5.09
C HIS A 14 7.25 -9.70 -4.65
N ARG A 15 7.42 -8.75 -5.59
CA ARG A 15 7.86 -7.40 -5.23
C ARG A 15 6.69 -6.64 -4.64
N VAL A 16 6.94 -6.07 -3.48
CA VAL A 16 6.00 -5.22 -2.75
C VAL A 16 6.68 -3.93 -2.39
N PHE A 17 5.93 -2.85 -2.45
CA PHE A 17 6.32 -1.60 -1.83
C PHE A 17 5.21 -1.17 -0.86
N TRP A 18 5.61 -0.44 0.17
CA TRP A 18 4.68 0.11 1.16
C TRP A 18 4.54 1.61 0.89
N MET A 19 3.35 2.15 1.07
CA MET A 19 3.09 3.59 1.06
C MET A 19 2.17 3.96 2.22
N PRO A 20 2.43 5.05 2.95
CA PRO A 20 1.48 5.66 3.85
C PRO A 20 0.21 6.04 3.07
N VAL A 21 -0.95 5.68 3.60
CA VAL A 21 -2.26 6.09 3.06
C VAL A 21 -3.05 6.70 4.22
N PRO A 22 -3.42 7.99 4.15
CA PRO A 22 -4.24 8.63 5.17
C PRO A 22 -5.69 8.10 5.15
N ASP A 23 -6.33 8.01 6.31
CA ASP A 23 -7.70 7.46 6.46
C ASP A 23 -8.76 8.33 5.77
N GLN A 24 -8.49 9.64 5.65
CA GLN A 24 -9.21 10.54 4.77
C GLN A 24 -8.19 11.15 3.82
N GLN A 25 -8.43 11.04 2.51
CA GLN A 25 -7.85 11.95 1.53
C GLN A 25 -8.42 13.33 1.85
N VAL A 26 -7.80 14.02 2.81
CA VAL A 26 -8.16 15.41 3.12
C VAL A 26 -7.95 16.13 1.79
N PRO A 27 -8.98 16.75 1.18
CA PRO A 27 -8.71 17.65 0.07
C PRO A 27 -7.64 18.62 0.57
N ALA A 28 -6.66 18.92 -0.29
CA ALA A 28 -5.65 19.93 -0.01
C ALA A 28 -6.38 21.28 0.13
N VAL A 29 -7.02 21.49 1.27
CA VAL A 29 -7.68 22.74 1.62
C VAL A 29 -6.57 23.65 2.11
N ASP A 30 -6.44 24.75 1.41
CA ASP A 30 -5.62 25.91 1.72
C ASP A 30 -5.96 26.47 3.11
N GLU A 31 -5.58 25.80 4.20
CA GLU A 31 -5.80 26.35 5.54
C GLU A 31 -4.63 26.06 6.48
N VAL A 32 -3.75 27.06 6.45
CA VAL A 32 -2.88 27.57 7.52
C VAL A 32 -3.17 26.94 8.89
N ALA A 33 -2.38 25.95 9.27
CA ALA A 33 -2.14 25.66 10.67
C ALA A 33 -0.67 25.31 10.82
N GLU A 34 0.05 26.24 11.44
CA GLU A 34 1.44 26.06 11.82
C GLU A 34 1.57 24.86 12.76
N GLY A 35 2.19 23.80 12.26
CA GLY A 35 2.58 22.62 13.05
C GLY A 35 2.68 21.36 12.21
N PRO A 36 3.56 20.42 12.55
CA PRO A 36 3.62 19.12 11.88
C PRO A 36 2.32 18.35 12.16
N ARG A 37 1.37 18.38 11.21
CA ARG A 37 0.16 17.57 11.28
C ARG A 37 0.49 16.14 10.86
N VAL A 38 0.41 15.23 11.82
CA VAL A 38 0.42 13.79 11.55
C VAL A 38 -0.95 13.43 11.03
N ARG A 39 -1.05 12.94 9.79
CA ARG A 39 -2.31 12.40 9.27
C ARG A 39 -2.55 11.05 9.94
N ALA A 40 -3.78 10.79 10.39
CA ALA A 40 -4.18 9.43 10.76
C ALA A 40 -4.18 8.58 9.48
N GLY A 41 -3.65 7.36 9.55
CA GLY A 41 -3.54 6.49 8.39
C GLY A 41 -2.76 5.22 8.68
N THR A 42 -2.60 4.42 7.63
CA THR A 42 -1.90 3.13 7.69
C THR A 42 -1.03 2.97 6.46
N ARG A 43 0.15 2.37 6.62
CA ARG A 43 0.99 1.97 5.50
C ARG A 43 0.39 0.73 4.85
N HIS A 44 -0.06 0.86 3.62
CA HIS A 44 -0.55 -0.26 2.82
C HIS A 44 0.54 -0.77 1.89
N ALA A 45 0.51 -2.06 1.58
CA ALA A 45 1.37 -2.65 0.59
C ALA A 45 0.70 -2.70 -0.78
N PHE A 46 1.52 -2.68 -1.82
CA PHE A 46 1.13 -2.73 -3.22
C PHE A 46 2.04 -3.70 -3.98
N TRP A 47 1.49 -4.45 -4.93
CA TRP A 47 2.26 -5.35 -5.77
C TRP A 47 2.99 -4.61 -6.88
N GLY A 48 4.23 -5.01 -7.18
CA GLY A 48 4.98 -4.52 -8.33
C GLY A 48 6.12 -3.55 -7.98
N ARG A 49 6.31 -2.55 -8.84
CA ARG A 49 7.40 -1.56 -8.72
C ARG A 49 6.99 -0.42 -7.81
N ARG A 50 7.98 0.21 -7.15
CA ARG A 50 7.78 1.40 -6.33
C ARG A 50 7.06 2.47 -7.14
N TRP A 51 6.12 3.15 -6.50
CA TRP A 51 5.44 4.33 -7.03
C TRP A 51 6.45 5.40 -7.48
N ASP A 52 6.17 6.02 -8.62
CA ASP A 52 7.04 6.99 -9.30
C ASP A 52 6.70 8.45 -8.99
N GLY A 53 5.69 8.70 -8.14
CA GLY A 53 5.28 10.04 -7.73
C GLY A 53 4.15 10.64 -8.56
N GLN A 54 3.59 9.92 -9.55
CA GLN A 54 2.42 10.38 -10.30
C GLN A 54 1.13 9.93 -9.63
N GLU A 55 0.16 10.83 -9.45
CA GLU A 55 -1.16 10.45 -8.92
C GLU A 55 -1.73 9.27 -9.73
N ALA A 56 -2.01 8.18 -9.03
CA ALA A 56 -2.46 6.95 -9.65
C ALA A 56 -3.46 6.25 -8.73
N GLU A 57 -4.59 5.87 -9.31
CA GLU A 57 -5.52 4.94 -8.68
C GLU A 57 -4.84 3.57 -8.58
N CYS A 58 -4.65 3.09 -7.36
CA CYS A 58 -3.93 1.87 -7.06
C CYS A 58 -4.76 0.94 -6.17
N HIS A 59 -4.57 -0.36 -6.35
CA HIS A 59 -5.12 -1.37 -5.45
C HIS A 59 -4.04 -1.88 -4.49
N THR A 60 -4.33 -1.76 -3.20
CA THR A 60 -3.53 -2.33 -2.12
C THR A 60 -3.61 -3.87 -2.12
N VAL A 61 -2.67 -4.54 -1.45
CA VAL A 61 -2.70 -6.00 -1.25
C VAL A 61 -3.99 -6.43 -0.51
N CYS A 62 -4.48 -5.62 0.43
CA CYS A 62 -5.75 -5.87 1.13
C CYS A 62 -6.98 -5.44 0.32
N ARG A 63 -6.82 -5.17 -0.99
CA ARG A 63 -7.88 -4.87 -1.97
C ARG A 63 -8.62 -3.54 -1.78
N LYS A 64 -8.11 -2.62 -0.94
CA LYS A 64 -8.56 -1.23 -0.94
C LYS A 64 -8.06 -0.49 -2.18
N GLN A 65 -8.94 0.26 -2.82
CA GLN A 65 -8.63 1.22 -3.88
C GLN A 65 -8.29 2.56 -3.24
N VAL A 66 -7.16 3.13 -3.62
CA VAL A 66 -6.63 4.37 -3.04
C VAL A 66 -5.96 5.19 -4.14
N ASN A 67 -5.97 6.52 -4.03
CA ASN A 67 -5.07 7.35 -4.83
C ASN A 67 -3.80 7.56 -4.04
N LEU A 68 -2.65 7.30 -4.67
CA LEU A 68 -1.36 7.57 -4.08
C LEU A 68 -1.03 9.06 -4.20
N ASP A 69 -0.65 9.66 -3.07
CA ASP A 69 -0.16 11.02 -2.95
C ASP A 69 1.24 11.05 -2.31
N GLU A 70 1.86 12.22 -2.33
CA GLU A 70 3.14 12.41 -1.65
C GLU A 70 2.97 12.29 -0.12
N ALA A 71 3.73 11.38 0.48
CA ALA A 71 3.72 11.15 1.92
C ALA A 71 4.89 11.87 2.61
N SER A 72 4.59 12.57 3.70
CA SER A 72 5.61 13.27 4.48
C SER A 72 6.51 12.29 5.25
N PRO A 73 7.75 12.67 5.62
CA PRO A 73 8.62 11.82 6.45
C PRO A 73 7.99 11.39 7.79
N LEU A 74 7.09 12.20 8.34
CA LEU A 74 6.35 11.88 9.56
C LEU A 74 5.32 10.78 9.34
N ASP A 75 4.61 10.80 8.21
CA ASP A 75 3.64 9.75 7.85
C ASP A 75 4.32 8.38 7.79
N TRP A 76 5.54 8.32 7.22
CA TRP A 76 6.34 7.09 7.18
C TRP A 76 6.74 6.54 8.54
N THR A 77 6.96 7.43 9.50
CA THR A 77 7.43 7.11 10.85
C THR A 77 6.26 6.69 11.76
N LEU A 78 5.12 7.35 11.62
CA LEU A 78 4.02 7.25 12.58
C LEU A 78 2.89 6.33 12.14
N MET A 79 2.71 6.12 10.83
CA MET A 79 1.66 5.22 10.36
C MET A 79 2.08 3.75 10.51
N PRO A 80 1.29 2.91 11.21
CA PRO A 80 1.59 1.49 11.34
C PRO A 80 1.45 0.76 10.00
N GLU A 81 2.00 -0.45 9.90
CA GLU A 81 1.74 -1.33 8.74
C GLU A 81 0.34 -1.93 8.82
N CYS A 82 -0.33 -2.03 7.66
CA CYS A 82 -1.60 -2.75 7.56
C CYS A 82 -1.38 -4.26 7.79
N GLY A 83 -1.99 -4.78 8.85
CA GLY A 83 -1.92 -6.21 9.21
C GLY A 83 -2.41 -7.14 8.09
N ASP A 84 -3.48 -6.76 7.39
CA ASP A 84 -4.05 -7.55 6.30
C ASP A 84 -3.11 -7.59 5.08
N CYS A 85 -2.49 -6.47 4.73
CA CYS A 85 -1.45 -6.44 3.70
C CYS A 85 -0.29 -7.36 4.05
N ARG A 86 0.18 -7.30 5.32
CA ARG A 86 1.29 -8.15 5.79
C ARG A 86 0.92 -9.63 5.70
N ALA A 87 -0.27 -10.01 6.19
CA ALA A 87 -0.76 -11.38 6.13
C ALA A 87 -0.88 -11.88 4.66
N GLY A 88 -1.45 -11.06 3.77
CA GLY A 88 -1.59 -11.39 2.36
C GLY A 88 -0.24 -11.61 1.65
N ILE A 89 0.79 -10.84 2.02
CA ILE A 89 2.15 -11.02 1.49
C ILE A 89 2.75 -12.34 1.97
N LEU A 90 2.68 -12.63 3.27
CA LEU A 90 3.24 -13.87 3.83
C LEU A 90 2.56 -15.10 3.23
N GLN A 91 1.23 -15.05 3.06
CA GLN A 91 0.47 -16.10 2.40
C GLN A 91 0.90 -16.29 0.94
N ALA A 92 1.02 -15.20 0.17
CA ALA A 92 1.45 -15.24 -1.23
C ALA A 92 2.89 -15.75 -1.42
N ARG A 93 3.75 -15.62 -0.39
CA ARG A 93 5.12 -16.15 -0.39
C ARG A 93 5.22 -17.61 0.08
N GLY A 94 4.11 -18.21 0.51
CA GLY A 94 4.12 -19.55 1.11
C GLY A 94 4.81 -19.61 2.48
N GLU A 95 4.99 -18.46 3.13
CA GLU A 95 5.62 -18.35 4.45
C GLU A 95 4.64 -18.66 5.60
N VAL A 96 3.35 -18.82 5.28
CA VAL A 96 2.32 -19.34 6.19
C VAL A 96 1.75 -20.62 5.58
N ARG A 97 2.02 -21.78 6.20
CA ARG A 97 1.30 -23.03 5.88
C ARG A 97 -0.07 -23.01 6.57
N PRO A 98 -1.14 -23.53 5.92
CA PRO A 98 -2.41 -23.76 6.58
C PRO A 98 -2.30 -24.75 7.73
#